data_AF-A0A7C5CHL7-F1
#
_entry.id   AF-A0A7C5CHL7-F1
#
_cell.length_a   1.000
_cell.length_b   1.000
_cell.length_c   1.000
_cell.angle_alpha   90.00
_cell.angle_beta   90.00
_cell.angle_gamma   90.00
#
_symmetry.space_group_name_H-M   'P 1'
#
loop_
_entity.id
_entity.type
_entity.pdbx_description
1 polymer ?
#
loop_
_entity_poly.entity_id
_entity_poly.type
_entity_poly.pdbx_seq_one_letter_code
_entity_poly.pdbx_strand_id
1 'polypeptide(L)'
;MKQIKKSLFIPTIYRDKVVEIYKNCADIEYKISHKDIEVAYSNIHYIFEPHHNIAVIIIDSYNRDDFYYTFHSQLDKLRAKHCDMIYADINMEKISKIDEVVDILNHALFFFSGVTFLKYKEQDYIQLQYKHSEDIGKKNLVCYSDFCKSLLKYILDDEKRVRNLKGVSSSVCDIK
;
A
#
# COMPACT_ATOMS: atom_id res chain seq x y z
N MET A 1 -25.23 14.87 9.31
CA MET A 1 -24.07 14.65 8.43
C MET A 1 -24.50 13.79 7.26
N LYS A 2 -24.08 14.10 6.03
CA LYS A 2 -24.43 13.31 4.84
C LYS A 2 -23.59 12.03 4.87
N GLN A 3 -24.25 10.87 4.98
CA GLN A 3 -23.56 9.58 5.04
C GLN A 3 -22.90 9.33 3.68
N ILE A 4 -21.57 9.33 3.64
CA ILE A 4 -20.80 9.09 2.41
C ILE A 4 -20.77 7.58 2.21
N LYS A 5 -21.42 7.10 1.14
CA LYS A 5 -21.46 5.68 0.78
C LYS A 5 -20.39 5.37 -0.25
N LYS A 6 -19.35 4.63 0.14
CA LYS A 6 -18.20 4.26 -0.70
C LYS A 6 -18.38 2.90 -1.35
N SER A 7 -17.74 2.70 -2.50
CA SER A 7 -17.67 1.41 -3.20
C SER A 7 -16.21 1.04 -3.37
N LEU A 8 -15.74 0.03 -2.64
CA LEU A 8 -14.32 -0.22 -2.44
C LEU A 8 -13.87 -1.58 -2.98
N PHE A 9 -12.72 -1.58 -3.63
CA PHE A 9 -11.93 -2.76 -3.91
C PHE A 9 -10.96 -2.98 -2.75
N ILE A 10 -11.06 -4.14 -2.12
CA ILE A 10 -10.26 -4.50 -0.95
C ILE A 10 -9.41 -5.72 -1.33
N PRO A 11 -8.07 -5.64 -1.24
CA PRO A 11 -7.17 -6.75 -1.51
C PRO A 11 -7.51 -7.90 -0.56
N THR A 12 -7.59 -9.09 -1.13
CA THR A 12 -7.93 -10.32 -0.42
C THR A 12 -6.98 -10.56 0.76
N ILE A 13 -5.69 -10.31 0.57
CA ILE A 13 -4.67 -10.52 1.61
C ILE A 13 -4.80 -9.58 2.81
N TYR A 14 -5.36 -8.38 2.61
CA TYR A 14 -5.52 -7.36 3.67
C TYR A 14 -6.98 -7.20 4.11
N ARG A 15 -7.89 -8.02 3.58
CA ARG A 15 -9.35 -7.85 3.72
C ARG A 15 -9.78 -7.71 5.17
N ASP A 16 -9.41 -8.66 6.02
CA ASP A 16 -9.86 -8.69 7.41
C ASP A 16 -9.35 -7.48 8.18
N LYS A 17 -8.10 -7.08 7.95
CA LYS A 17 -7.51 -5.91 8.61
C LYS A 17 -8.13 -4.61 8.13
N VAL A 18 -8.38 -4.45 6.83
CA VAL A 18 -9.05 -3.27 6.28
C VAL A 18 -10.46 -3.16 6.85
N VAL A 19 -11.23 -4.25 6.89
CA VAL A 19 -12.58 -4.28 7.48
C VAL A 19 -12.54 -3.90 8.97
N GLU A 20 -11.56 -4.40 9.72
CA GLU A 20 -11.35 -4.01 11.12
C GLU A 20 -11.04 -2.51 11.25
N ILE A 21 -10.19 -1.95 10.40
CA ILE A 21 -9.86 -0.52 10.41
C ILE A 21 -11.09 0.34 10.10
N TYR A 22 -11.90 0.00 9.09
CA TYR A 22 -13.14 0.72 8.80
C TYR A 22 -14.10 0.71 9.99
N LYS A 23 -14.21 -0.42 10.71
CA LYS A 23 -15.06 -0.51 11.91
C LYS A 23 -14.58 0.36 13.08
N ASN A 24 -13.27 0.59 13.20
CA ASN A 24 -12.68 1.30 14.34
C ASN A 24 -12.40 2.79 14.05
N CYS A 25 -12.23 3.18 12.79
CA CYS A 25 -11.70 4.51 12.45
C CYS A 25 -12.66 5.38 11.62
N ALA A 26 -13.72 4.80 11.05
CA ALA A 26 -14.53 5.51 10.07
C ALA A 26 -16.03 5.34 10.32
N ASP A 27 -16.72 6.46 10.56
CA ASP A 27 -18.18 6.58 10.37
C ASP A 27 -18.53 6.63 8.87
N ILE A 28 -17.84 5.85 8.04
CA ILE A 28 -17.97 5.80 6.59
C ILE A 28 -18.65 4.48 6.22
N GLU A 29 -19.82 4.56 5.62
CA GLU A 29 -20.50 3.40 5.08
C GLU A 29 -19.81 2.98 3.78
N TYR A 30 -19.48 1.71 3.64
CA TYR A 30 -18.88 1.18 2.42
C TYR A 30 -19.54 -0.13 1.99
N LYS A 31 -19.44 -0.41 0.69
CA LYS A 31 -19.71 -1.73 0.12
C LYS A 31 -18.48 -2.21 -0.63
N ILE A 32 -18.29 -3.53 -0.65
CA ILE A 32 -17.27 -4.13 -1.50
C ILE A 32 -17.75 -4.07 -2.94
N SER A 33 -16.89 -3.55 -3.82
CA SER A 33 -17.10 -3.43 -5.25
C SER A 33 -16.63 -4.70 -5.95
N HIS A 34 -17.41 -5.13 -6.93
CA HIS A 34 -17.07 -6.23 -7.84
C HIS A 34 -17.12 -5.78 -9.31
N LYS A 35 -17.16 -4.47 -9.54
CA LYS A 35 -17.17 -3.90 -10.89
C LYS A 35 -15.81 -4.10 -11.53
N ASP A 36 -15.78 -4.48 -12.80
CA ASP A 36 -14.53 -4.38 -13.55
C ASP A 36 -14.32 -2.94 -14.02
N ILE A 37 -13.08 -2.48 -13.94
CA ILE A 37 -12.65 -1.16 -14.35
C ILE A 37 -11.43 -1.36 -15.23
N GLU A 38 -11.59 -1.07 -16.52
CA GLU A 38 -10.50 -1.05 -17.47
C GLU A 38 -10.12 0.40 -17.78
N VAL A 39 -8.82 0.66 -17.83
CA VAL A 39 -8.25 1.95 -18.23
C VAL A 39 -7.18 1.72 -19.29
N ALA A 40 -7.00 2.70 -20.18
CA ALA A 40 -6.00 2.60 -21.24
C ALA A 40 -4.55 2.61 -20.70
N TYR A 41 -4.30 3.33 -19.60
CA TYR A 41 -2.97 3.51 -19.01
C TYR A 41 -3.03 3.58 -17.49
N SER A 42 -1.93 3.18 -16.85
CA SER A 42 -1.73 3.34 -15.41
C SER A 42 -1.46 4.80 -15.06
N ASN A 43 -2.14 5.31 -14.03
CA ASN A 43 -1.92 6.63 -13.47
C ASN A 43 -1.13 6.46 -12.17
N ILE A 44 0.19 6.58 -12.28
CA ILE A 44 1.14 6.47 -11.18
C ILE A 44 2.02 7.71 -11.18
N HIS A 45 2.07 8.39 -10.04
CA HIS A 45 2.97 9.52 -9.82
C HIS A 45 3.51 9.48 -8.39
N TYR A 46 4.51 10.30 -8.07
CA TYR A 46 5.01 10.40 -6.70
C TYR A 46 4.95 11.84 -6.18
N ILE A 47 4.81 11.95 -4.87
CA ILE A 47 5.05 13.17 -4.11
C ILE A 47 6.30 12.91 -3.25
N PHE A 48 7.22 13.86 -3.24
CA PHE A 48 8.39 13.84 -2.37
C PHE A 48 8.28 14.98 -1.37
N GLU A 49 8.46 14.68 -0.08
CA GLU A 49 8.44 15.63 1.02
C GLU A 49 9.85 15.78 1.60
N PRO A 50 10.64 16.78 1.14
CA PRO A 50 12.04 16.91 1.52
C PRO A 50 12.25 17.08 3.04
N HIS A 51 11.30 17.74 3.72
CA HIS A 51 11.40 18.02 5.16
C HIS A 51 11.36 16.77 6.03
N HIS A 52 10.67 15.73 5.56
CA HIS A 52 10.56 14.45 6.27
C HIS A 52 11.44 13.36 5.66
N ASN A 53 12.08 13.65 4.52
CA ASN A 53 12.78 12.68 3.68
C ASN A 53 11.92 11.46 3.33
N ILE A 54 10.62 11.70 3.10
CA ILE A 54 9.62 10.67 2.77
C ILE A 54 9.13 10.90 1.35
N ALA A 55 8.86 9.80 0.65
CA ALA A 55 8.15 9.83 -0.62
C ALA A 55 6.87 9.00 -0.58
N VAL A 56 5.88 9.36 -1.39
CA VAL A 56 4.64 8.60 -1.56
C VAL A 56 4.41 8.39 -3.05
N ILE A 57 4.36 7.14 -3.49
CA ILE A 57 3.88 6.75 -4.82
C ILE A 57 2.35 6.64 -4.75
N ILE A 58 1.65 7.42 -5.55
CA ILE A 58 0.18 7.42 -5.63
C ILE A 58 -0.21 6.60 -6.86
N ILE A 59 -1.03 5.58 -6.65
CA ILE A 59 -1.51 4.65 -7.68
C ILE A 59 -3.03 4.83 -7.79
N ASP A 60 -3.46 5.57 -8.81
CA ASP A 60 -4.87 5.93 -9.03
C ASP A 60 -5.56 5.05 -10.08
N SER A 61 -4.80 4.37 -10.93
CA SER A 61 -5.31 3.40 -11.90
C SER A 61 -4.27 2.35 -12.25
N TYR A 62 -4.74 1.21 -12.74
CA TYR A 62 -3.93 0.04 -13.09
C TYR A 62 -4.27 -0.43 -14.50
N ASN A 63 -3.25 -0.55 -15.34
CA ASN A 63 -3.31 -1.28 -16.61
C ASN A 63 -2.15 -2.28 -16.64
N ARG A 64 -2.46 -3.54 -16.98
CA ARG A 64 -1.49 -4.65 -16.91
C ARG A 64 -0.27 -4.43 -17.80
N ASP A 65 -0.44 -3.77 -18.94
CA ASP A 65 0.59 -3.67 -19.97
C ASP A 65 1.69 -2.66 -19.60
N ASP A 66 1.35 -1.60 -18.85
CA ASP A 66 2.28 -0.51 -18.52
C ASP A 66 2.59 -0.35 -17.02
N PHE A 67 1.80 -0.96 -16.12
CA PHE A 67 1.91 -0.74 -14.69
C PHE A 67 3.30 -1.10 -14.15
N TYR A 68 3.80 -2.29 -14.49
CA TYR A 68 5.06 -2.79 -13.97
C TYR A 68 6.22 -1.83 -14.27
N TYR A 69 6.33 -1.41 -15.53
CA TYR A 69 7.38 -0.49 -15.97
C TYR A 69 7.22 0.90 -15.35
N THR A 70 5.99 1.41 -15.33
CA THR A 70 5.70 2.74 -14.77
C THR A 70 6.01 2.80 -13.28
N PHE A 71 5.57 1.80 -12.51
CA PHE A 71 5.82 1.69 -11.08
C PHE A 71 7.32 1.62 -10.78
N HIS A 72 8.06 0.72 -11.42
CA HIS A 72 9.50 0.58 -11.20
C HIS A 72 10.27 1.84 -11.58
N SER A 73 9.87 2.51 -12.67
CA SER A 73 10.46 3.81 -13.04
C SER A 73 10.28 4.87 -11.95
N GLN A 74 9.11 4.95 -11.29
CA GLN A 74 8.93 5.87 -10.17
C GLN A 74 9.73 5.43 -8.93
N LEU A 75 9.73 4.13 -8.63
CA LEU A 75 10.47 3.58 -7.48
C LEU A 75 11.97 3.84 -7.59
N ASP A 76 12.56 3.64 -8.77
CA ASP A 76 14.00 3.85 -8.98
C ASP A 76 14.38 5.32 -8.88
N LYS A 77 13.53 6.24 -9.35
CA LYS A 77 13.71 7.69 -9.14
C LYS A 77 13.72 8.05 -7.65
N LEU A 78 12.86 7.42 -6.85
CA LEU A 78 12.77 7.68 -5.41
C LEU A 78 13.94 7.06 -4.63
N ARG A 79 14.41 5.87 -5.04
CA ARG A 79 15.63 5.26 -4.50
C ARG A 79 16.86 6.13 -4.76
N ALA A 80 16.97 6.71 -5.95
CA ALA A 80 18.05 7.65 -6.29
C ALA A 80 18.01 8.96 -5.47
N LYS A 81 16.86 9.30 -4.87
CA LYS A 81 16.72 10.45 -3.97
C LYS A 81 17.09 10.15 -2.52
N HIS A 82 17.44 8.91 -2.18
CA HIS A 82 17.81 8.48 -0.83
C HIS A 82 16.75 8.83 0.24
N CYS A 83 15.47 8.66 -0.12
CA CYS A 83 14.35 8.82 0.82
C CYS A 83 14.46 7.78 1.94
N ASP A 84 14.24 8.14 3.21
CA ASP A 84 14.29 7.16 4.30
C ASP A 84 13.16 6.12 4.15
N MET A 85 11.94 6.62 3.90
CA MET A 85 10.75 5.80 3.71
C MET A 85 10.05 6.13 2.39
N ILE A 86 9.58 5.09 1.72
CA ILE A 86 8.71 5.22 0.54
C ILE A 86 7.37 4.57 0.88
N TYR A 87 6.29 5.32 0.77
CA TYR A 87 4.93 4.78 0.86
C TYR A 87 4.36 4.58 -0.54
N ALA A 88 3.39 3.67 -0.64
CA ALA A 88 2.57 3.49 -1.83
C ALA A 88 1.10 3.55 -1.43
N ASP A 89 0.38 4.55 -1.92
CA ASP A 89 -1.05 4.72 -1.71
C ASP A 89 -1.79 4.15 -2.93
N ILE A 90 -2.53 3.06 -2.72
CA ILE A 90 -3.29 2.34 -3.75
C ILE A 90 -4.77 2.71 -3.63
N ASN A 91 -5.34 3.32 -4.68
CA ASN A 91 -6.71 3.81 -4.68
C ASN A 91 -7.72 2.65 -4.57
N MET A 92 -8.48 2.62 -3.47
CA MET A 92 -9.47 1.57 -3.22
C MET A 92 -10.75 1.75 -4.01
N GLU A 93 -11.01 2.91 -4.62
CA GLU A 93 -12.26 3.17 -5.34
C GLU A 93 -12.14 2.94 -6.86
N LYS A 94 -10.92 2.94 -7.39
CA LYS A 94 -10.67 3.00 -8.85
C LYS A 94 -9.97 1.78 -9.45
N ILE A 95 -9.47 0.86 -8.63
CA ILE A 95 -8.63 -0.25 -9.11
C ILE A 95 -9.36 -1.57 -8.87
N SER A 96 -9.99 -2.13 -9.91
CA SER A 96 -10.69 -3.42 -9.80
C SER A 96 -9.74 -4.59 -9.56
N LYS A 97 -8.54 -4.54 -10.15
CA LYS A 97 -7.47 -5.56 -10.01
C LYS A 97 -6.51 -5.25 -8.86
N ILE A 98 -7.04 -4.81 -7.71
CA ILE A 98 -6.22 -4.33 -6.60
C ILE A 98 -5.29 -5.42 -6.02
N ASP A 99 -5.71 -6.68 -6.09
CA ASP A 99 -4.89 -7.83 -5.70
C ASP A 99 -3.61 -7.94 -6.55
N GLU A 100 -3.70 -7.69 -7.87
CA GLU A 100 -2.54 -7.71 -8.77
C GLU A 100 -1.55 -6.58 -8.43
N VAL A 101 -2.07 -5.38 -8.12
CA VAL A 101 -1.24 -4.24 -7.69
C VAL A 101 -0.51 -4.57 -6.39
N VAL A 102 -1.24 -5.07 -5.38
CA VAL A 102 -0.67 -5.44 -4.09
C VAL A 102 0.37 -6.54 -4.23
N ASP A 103 0.15 -7.53 -5.10
CA ASP A 103 1.13 -8.59 -5.35
C ASP A 103 2.44 -8.05 -5.94
N ILE A 104 2.36 -7.19 -6.96
CA ILE A 104 3.54 -6.54 -7.56
C ILE A 104 4.31 -5.74 -6.50
N LEU A 105 3.60 -4.96 -5.67
CA LEU A 105 4.21 -4.15 -4.62
C LEU A 105 4.84 -5.01 -3.51
N ASN A 106 4.19 -6.10 -3.10
CA ASN A 106 4.75 -7.06 -2.15
C ASN A 106 6.06 -7.69 -2.67
N HIS A 107 6.12 -8.06 -3.95
CA HIS A 107 7.37 -8.54 -4.57
C HIS A 107 8.45 -7.46 -4.62
N ALA A 108 8.07 -6.19 -4.68
CA ALA A 108 8.96 -5.03 -4.55
C ALA A 108 9.30 -4.66 -3.08
N LEU A 109 8.95 -5.52 -2.11
CA LEU A 109 9.18 -5.36 -0.66
C LEU A 109 8.33 -4.29 0.04
N PHE A 110 7.24 -3.83 -0.58
CA PHE A 110 6.25 -3.02 0.11
C PHE A 110 5.37 -3.92 0.98
N PHE A 111 5.13 -3.53 2.22
CA PHE A 111 4.26 -4.26 3.15
C PHE A 111 3.20 -3.33 3.74
N PHE A 112 2.12 -3.88 4.29
CA PHE A 112 1.00 -3.13 4.82
C PHE A 112 1.42 -2.10 5.89
N SER A 113 0.94 -0.86 5.78
CA SER A 113 1.10 0.17 6.82
C SER A 113 -0.22 0.75 7.31
N GLY A 114 -1.30 0.66 6.53
CA GLY A 114 -2.62 1.11 6.99
C GLY A 114 -3.61 1.43 5.86
N VAL A 115 -4.66 2.17 6.23
CA VAL A 115 -5.65 2.75 5.32
C VAL A 115 -5.65 4.26 5.57
N THR A 116 -5.65 5.04 4.50
CA THR A 116 -5.81 6.50 4.57
C THR A 116 -7.17 6.88 4.00
N PHE A 117 -7.96 7.59 4.79
CA PHE A 117 -9.32 7.98 4.45
C PHE A 117 -9.36 9.37 3.86
N LEU A 118 -10.23 9.57 2.86
CA LEU A 118 -10.56 10.89 2.29
C LEU A 118 -9.34 11.73 1.87
N LYS A 119 -8.24 11.09 1.46
CA LYS A 119 -6.93 11.74 1.31
C LYS A 119 -6.84 12.55 0.02
N TYR A 120 -6.81 11.87 -1.11
CA TYR A 120 -6.72 12.52 -2.43
C TYR A 120 -8.10 12.50 -3.08
N LYS A 121 -8.61 13.68 -3.48
CA LYS A 121 -9.95 13.82 -4.08
C LYS A 121 -11.06 13.17 -3.24
N GLU A 122 -10.93 13.26 -1.92
CA GLU A 122 -11.84 12.64 -0.94
C GLU A 122 -11.96 11.11 -1.08
N GLN A 123 -10.93 10.42 -1.60
CA GLN A 123 -10.93 8.98 -1.78
C GLN A 123 -10.10 8.23 -0.74
N ASP A 124 -10.40 6.95 -0.59
CA ASP A 124 -9.72 6.06 0.35
C ASP A 124 -8.62 5.24 -0.34
N TYR A 125 -7.51 5.04 0.37
CA TYR A 125 -6.33 4.36 -0.14
C TYR A 125 -5.83 3.34 0.86
N ILE A 126 -5.40 2.18 0.37
CA ILE A 126 -4.54 1.28 1.15
C ILE A 126 -3.12 1.81 1.03
N GLN A 127 -2.46 1.94 2.17
CA GLN A 127 -1.08 2.35 2.23
C GLN A 127 -0.19 1.14 2.49
N LEU A 128 0.79 0.96 1.63
CA LEU A 128 1.93 0.08 1.85
C LEU A 128 3.19 0.92 2.09
N GLN A 129 4.16 0.37 2.79
CA GLN A 129 5.43 1.01 3.10
C GLN A 129 6.62 0.16 2.65
N TYR A 130 7.67 0.84 2.18
CA TYR A 130 8.97 0.29 1.84
C TYR A 130 10.02 0.99 2.69
N LYS A 131 10.76 0.19 3.47
CA LYS A 131 11.89 0.69 4.27
C LYS A 131 13.12 0.75 3.38
N HIS A 132 13.52 1.96 3.01
CA HIS A 132 14.75 2.14 2.25
C HIS A 132 15.98 2.09 3.15
N SER A 133 15.87 2.60 4.38
CA SER A 133 16.90 2.57 5.42
C SER A 133 16.53 1.62 6.57
N GLU A 134 17.53 0.92 7.11
CA GLU A 134 17.36 0.02 8.27
C GLU A 134 17.23 0.79 9.60
N ASP A 135 17.67 2.05 9.65
CA ASP A 135 17.78 2.86 10.87
C ASP A 135 16.50 3.61 11.26
N ILE A 136 15.38 3.34 10.61
CA ILE A 136 14.10 4.00 10.95
C ILE A 136 13.62 3.49 12.30
N GLY A 137 13.65 4.40 13.28
CA GLY A 137 13.49 4.14 14.71
C GLY A 137 12.28 3.29 15.08
N LYS A 138 12.53 2.00 15.34
CA LYS A 138 11.60 1.11 16.06
C LYS A 138 11.61 1.34 17.57
N LYS A 139 12.66 2.00 18.06
CA LYS A 139 12.86 2.28 19.49
C LYS A 139 11.97 3.47 19.84
N ASN A 140 10.94 3.23 20.68
CA ASN A 140 10.01 4.22 21.26
C ASN A 140 8.61 4.36 20.62
N LEU A 141 8.13 3.39 19.83
CA LEU A 141 6.74 3.42 19.37
C LEU A 141 5.79 2.98 20.49
N VAL A 142 5.09 3.94 21.10
CA VAL A 142 4.13 3.70 22.19
C VAL A 142 2.70 3.68 21.63
N CYS A 143 2.08 2.50 21.61
CA CYS A 143 0.67 2.32 21.26
C CYS A 143 -0.20 2.26 22.53
N TYR A 144 -1.05 3.27 22.72
CA TYR A 144 -1.90 3.35 23.91
C TYR A 144 -3.15 2.47 23.85
N SER A 145 -3.75 2.28 22.67
CA SER A 145 -4.95 1.45 22.50
C SER A 145 -4.60 0.02 22.07
N ASP A 146 -5.44 -0.94 22.47
CA ASP A 146 -5.28 -2.34 22.09
C ASP A 146 -5.44 -2.55 20.57
N PHE A 147 -6.30 -1.75 19.94
CA PHE A 147 -6.40 -1.67 18.48
C PHE A 147 -5.06 -1.26 17.85
N CYS A 148 -4.42 -0.18 18.32
CA CYS A 148 -3.13 0.25 17.78
C CYS A 148 -2.02 -0.78 18.01
N LYS A 149 -2.02 -1.48 19.15
CA LYS A 149 -1.07 -2.59 19.41
C LYS A 149 -1.31 -3.77 18.44
N SER A 150 -2.57 -4.14 18.20
CA SER A 150 -2.96 -5.17 17.23
C SER A 150 -2.54 -4.79 15.80
N LEU A 151 -2.79 -3.54 15.41
CA LEU A 151 -2.41 -3.00 14.12
C LEU A 151 -0.89 -3.00 13.94
N LEU A 152 -0.13 -2.54 14.93
CA LEU A 152 1.33 -2.56 14.90
C LEU A 152 1.86 -3.99 14.75
N LYS A 153 1.32 -4.94 15.51
CA LYS A 153 1.69 -6.35 15.38
C LYS A 153 1.45 -6.87 13.97
N TYR A 154 0.27 -6.57 13.40
CA TYR A 154 -0.06 -6.96 12.04
C TYR A 154 0.94 -6.39 11.01
N ILE A 155 1.25 -5.10 11.10
CA ILE A 155 2.23 -4.44 10.22
C ILE A 155 3.61 -5.11 10.30
N LEU A 156 4.07 -5.44 11.52
CA LEU A 156 5.36 -6.10 11.74
C LEU A 156 5.38 -7.55 11.24
N ASP A 157 4.28 -8.26 11.35
CA ASP A 157 4.16 -9.63 10.84
C ASP A 157 4.05 -9.64 9.31
N ASP A 158 3.37 -8.65 8.72
CA ASP A 158 3.31 -8.46 7.27
C ASP A 158 4.68 -8.09 6.67
N GLU A 159 5.45 -7.24 7.35
CA GLU A 159 6.85 -6.94 6.98
C GLU A 159 7.68 -8.23 6.88
N LYS A 160 7.56 -9.14 7.86
CA LYS A 160 8.28 -10.42 7.84
C LYS A 160 7.79 -11.30 6.71
N ARG A 161 6.47 -11.40 6.49
CA ARG A 161 5.87 -12.17 5.39
C ARG A 161 6.42 -11.71 4.04
N VAL A 162 6.39 -10.41 3.77
CA VAL A 162 6.87 -9.83 2.52
C VAL A 162 8.36 -10.08 2.31
N ARG A 163 9.19 -9.94 3.35
CA ARG A 163 10.63 -10.28 3.27
C ARG A 163 10.86 -11.74 2.91
N ASN A 164 10.02 -12.66 3.41
CA ASN A 164 10.13 -14.09 3.10
C ASN A 164 9.73 -14.42 1.65
N LEU A 165 8.89 -13.62 0.98
CA LEU A 165 8.59 -13.80 -0.45
C LEU A 165 9.85 -13.70 -1.30
N LYS A 166 10.74 -12.74 -0.98
CA LYS A 166 12.03 -12.58 -1.67
C LYS A 166 12.97 -13.78 -1.45
N GLY A 167 12.95 -14.37 -0.26
CA GLY A 167 13.75 -15.56 0.07
C GLY A 167 13.36 -16.81 -0.72
N VAL A 168 12.13 -16.87 -1.24
CA VAL A 168 11.68 -17.96 -2.13
C VAL A 168 12.18 -17.75 -3.57
N SER A 169 12.22 -16.51 -4.06
CA SER A 169 12.71 -16.20 -5.42
C SER A 169 14.21 -16.46 -5.62
N SER A 170 15.03 -16.45 -4.57
CA SER A 170 16.45 -16.83 -4.63
C SER A 170 16.70 -18.34 -4.74
N SER A 171 15.66 -19.19 -4.61
CA SER A 171 15.79 -20.65 -4.74
C SER A 171 15.35 -21.19 -6.11
N VAL A 172 14.96 -20.32 -7.05
CA VAL A 172 14.49 -20.69 -8.39
C VAL A 172 15.46 -20.23 -9.51
N CYS A 173 16.57 -19.55 -9.17
CA CYS A 173 17.60 -19.15 -10.13
C CYS A 173 18.84 -20.06 -10.18
N ASP A 174 18.80 -21.24 -9.55
CA ASP A 174 19.80 -22.30 -9.75
C ASP A 174 19.20 -23.44 -10.60
N ILE A 175 18.91 -23.14 -11.87
CA ILE A 175 18.83 -24.17 -12.91
C ILE A 175 19.84 -23.79 -13.98
N LYS A 176 20.83 -24.69 -14.06
CA LYS A 176 22.04 -24.74 -14.90
C LYS A 176 21.94 -24.12 -16.28
#